data_AF-A0A7X7KG11-F1
#
_entry.id   AF-A0A7X7KG11-F1
#
_cell.length_a   1.000
_cell.length_b   1.000
_cell.length_c   1.000
_cell.angle_alpha   90.00
_cell.angle_beta   90.00
_cell.angle_gamma   90.00
#
_symmetry.space_group_name_H-M   'P 1'
#
loop_
_entity.id
_entity.type
_entity.pdbx_description
1 polymer ?
#
loop_
_entity_poly.entity_id
_entity_poly.type
_entity_poly.pdbx_seq_one_letter_code
_entity_poly.pdbx_strand_id
1 'polypeptide(L)'
;VLAVDPGFRSGCKLAVLDQFGNLLDQGVIHLVGKPDRTDEAKKTVLDLIAKHQLTLVVIGNGTACRQTEDFIARLIEDELKDRGMAYVIVNEAGASVYSTSRLGREEFPNFDAVLRGAISIGRRLQDPLSELVKIDPASIGVGLYQHDVKAKHLRASLDEVVESCVNYVGVNVNTASPALLRYVSGMNQLTARRLCEYRREKGPFRSRQQLREVPGFGEATFVQAAGFLKIPRGDNPLDASWIHPESYETANRAVKRLLGDDADLGNKETFTALAEPIAKVDLSALAKELEVGELTLKDILTQLVRPGHDPREDLPPPLFKRGVLKIEDLSQGMELNGTVLNVVDFGCFVDIGMHNCGLVHVSRLADKYIRDPHEVVSVGDIVKVWVMGVDKERQRVSLTMVKPGSERSKHPPRRGEKPAAEDGAAPGRERSRHRPPRQTSGDRPPQQQTASSDRPPRPHGRGRPGQEQHRPRPYRPRPAPKPLTPITKEMKEGKEPMRTFGDLLQFYQQKPADGGENDHPPARDDSPPKTAPGQSPEIEQLAQTVDKAVSESVKSPSVASEETPVENESPPSVEQQLPVVDKVESPAETNGMAAKSDEQPTQP
;
A
#
# COMPACT_ATOMS: atom_id res chain seq x y z
N VAL A 1 10.30 -0.52 17.41
CA VAL A 1 9.11 -1.41 17.37
C VAL A 1 9.53 -2.87 17.26
N LEU A 2 8.73 -3.82 17.77
CA LEU A 2 8.91 -5.25 17.52
C LEU A 2 8.00 -5.69 16.37
N ALA A 3 8.54 -5.97 15.19
CA ALA A 3 7.76 -6.51 14.09
C ALA A 3 7.72 -8.05 14.15
N VAL A 4 6.55 -8.63 13.89
CA VAL A 4 6.27 -10.06 13.96
C VAL A 4 5.64 -10.51 12.64
N ASP A 5 6.37 -11.33 11.88
CA ASP A 5 5.87 -12.10 10.73
C ASP A 5 5.29 -13.42 11.26
N PRO A 6 3.95 -13.62 11.30
CA PRO A 6 3.37 -14.80 11.92
C PRO A 6 3.68 -16.09 11.17
N GLY A 7 3.64 -17.22 11.89
CA GLY A 7 3.79 -18.52 11.25
C GLY A 7 3.65 -19.70 12.19
N PHE A 8 3.04 -20.77 11.67
CA PHE A 8 2.84 -22.01 12.42
C PHE A 8 4.14 -22.84 12.52
N ARG A 9 4.46 -23.62 11.48
CA ARG A 9 5.58 -24.60 11.52
C ARG A 9 6.96 -23.94 11.48
N SER A 10 7.11 -22.89 10.67
CA SER A 10 8.35 -22.11 10.55
C SER A 10 8.52 -21.05 11.64
N GLY A 11 7.63 -21.02 12.63
CA GLY A 11 7.63 -20.01 13.70
C GLY A 11 7.16 -18.63 13.23
N CYS A 12 6.99 -17.75 14.21
CA CYS A 12 6.81 -16.32 13.98
C CYS A 12 8.19 -15.67 14.07
N LYS A 13 8.53 -14.77 13.15
CA LYS A 13 9.87 -14.18 13.06
C LYS A 13 9.83 -12.74 13.49
N LEU A 14 10.83 -12.37 14.26
CA LEU A 14 10.92 -11.13 14.99
C LEU A 14 11.98 -10.25 14.33
N ALA A 15 11.63 -8.99 14.07
CA ALA A 15 12.56 -7.95 13.68
C ALA A 15 12.38 -6.74 14.59
N VAL A 16 13.39 -6.39 15.36
CA VAL A 16 13.40 -5.18 16.18
C VAL A 16 13.88 -4.02 15.31
N LEU A 17 13.04 -3.01 15.13
CA LEU A 17 13.37 -1.83 14.33
C LEU A 17 13.48 -0.57 15.20
N ASP A 18 14.46 0.28 14.88
CA ASP A 18 14.55 1.64 15.44
C ASP A 18 13.48 2.58 14.83
N GLN A 19 13.48 3.86 15.25
CA GLN A 19 12.54 4.87 14.74
C GLN A 19 12.74 5.24 13.25
N PHE A 20 13.86 4.86 12.65
CA PHE A 20 14.19 5.09 11.23
C PHE A 20 13.96 3.84 10.37
N GLY A 21 13.55 2.72 10.98
CA GLY A 21 13.31 1.44 10.31
C GLY A 21 14.58 0.62 10.07
N ASN A 22 15.68 0.88 10.78
CA ASN A 22 16.88 0.04 10.78
C ASN A 22 16.69 -1.17 11.69
N LEU A 23 17.22 -2.33 11.29
CA LEU A 23 17.21 -3.54 12.12
C LEU A 23 18.24 -3.42 13.26
N LEU A 24 17.77 -3.56 14.50
CA LEU A 24 18.59 -3.60 15.71
C LEU A 24 18.84 -5.03 16.21
N ASP A 25 17.85 -5.91 16.03
CA ASP A 25 17.87 -7.28 16.55
C ASP A 25 16.85 -8.17 15.86
N GLN A 26 16.97 -9.49 16.01
CA GLN A 26 16.09 -10.45 15.37
C GLN A 26 15.86 -11.70 16.23
N GLY A 27 14.84 -12.49 15.90
CA GLY A 27 14.60 -13.77 16.54
C GLY A 27 13.52 -14.60 15.84
N VAL A 28 13.30 -15.82 16.33
CA VAL A 28 12.20 -16.68 15.89
C VAL A 28 11.56 -17.31 17.13
N ILE A 29 10.23 -17.29 17.20
CA ILE A 29 9.46 -17.89 18.30
C ILE A 29 8.45 -18.91 17.75
N HIS A 30 8.14 -19.94 18.54
CA HIS A 30 7.26 -21.03 18.11
C HIS A 30 6.03 -21.16 19.01
N LEU A 31 4.92 -20.55 18.58
CA LEU A 31 3.63 -20.57 19.31
C LEU A 31 2.84 -21.89 19.14
N VAL A 32 3.35 -22.84 18.35
CA VAL A 32 2.73 -24.16 18.14
C VAL A 32 3.70 -25.27 18.53
N GLY A 33 3.27 -26.13 19.45
CA GLY A 33 4.02 -27.32 19.88
C GLY A 33 3.78 -27.65 21.34
N LYS A 34 4.86 -28.06 22.04
CA LYS A 34 4.87 -28.30 23.48
C LYS A 34 4.69 -26.98 24.26
N PRO A 35 4.11 -27.02 25.49
CA PRO A 35 3.95 -25.85 26.34
C PRO A 35 5.23 -25.02 26.50
N ASP A 36 6.35 -25.70 26.76
CA ASP A 36 7.70 -25.13 26.97
C ASP A 36 8.10 -24.08 25.91
N ARG A 37 7.69 -24.27 24.65
CA ARG A 37 7.98 -23.33 23.55
C ARG A 37 7.26 -21.99 23.69
N THR A 38 6.10 -21.99 24.34
CA THR A 38 5.34 -20.76 24.64
C THR A 38 6.04 -19.96 25.72
N ASP A 39 6.64 -20.63 26.70
CA ASP A 39 7.42 -19.99 27.77
C ASP A 39 8.77 -19.47 27.24
N GLU A 40 9.44 -20.24 26.38
CA GLU A 40 10.62 -19.78 25.61
C GLU A 40 10.29 -18.56 24.75
N ALA A 41 9.14 -18.58 24.04
CA ALA A 41 8.66 -17.47 23.23
C ALA A 41 8.37 -16.23 24.08
N LYS A 42 7.70 -16.41 25.24
CA LYS A 42 7.39 -15.37 26.21
C LYS A 42 8.68 -14.70 26.69
N LYS A 43 9.66 -15.50 27.15
CA LYS A 43 10.96 -14.99 27.57
C LYS A 43 11.65 -14.21 26.45
N THR A 44 11.75 -14.79 25.24
CA THR A 44 12.39 -14.15 24.08
C THR A 44 11.79 -12.78 23.76
N VAL A 45 10.46 -12.66 23.78
CA VAL A 45 9.77 -11.39 23.50
C VAL A 45 9.99 -10.37 24.64
N LEU A 46 9.93 -10.80 25.90
CA LEU A 46 10.21 -9.92 27.05
C LEU A 46 11.66 -9.41 27.04
N ASP A 47 12.63 -10.28 26.77
CA ASP A 47 14.06 -9.94 26.69
C ASP A 47 14.31 -8.90 25.58
N LEU A 48 13.72 -9.07 24.39
CA LEU A 48 13.83 -8.10 23.28
C LEU A 48 13.15 -6.76 23.61
N ILE A 49 11.97 -6.78 24.21
CA ILE A 49 11.24 -5.56 24.62
C ILE A 49 12.04 -4.78 25.68
N ALA A 50 12.61 -5.48 26.68
CA ALA A 50 13.41 -4.86 27.73
C ALA A 50 14.74 -4.31 27.20
N LYS A 51 15.48 -5.10 26.40
CA LYS A 51 16.79 -4.75 25.83
C LYS A 51 16.73 -3.48 24.96
N HIS A 52 15.69 -3.34 24.15
CA HIS A 52 15.55 -2.24 23.17
C HIS A 52 14.49 -1.20 23.55
N GLN A 53 13.98 -1.24 24.78
CA GLN A 53 12.97 -0.31 25.32
C GLN A 53 11.76 -0.12 24.39
N LEU A 54 11.26 -1.23 23.85
CA LEU A 54 10.20 -1.21 22.85
C LEU A 54 8.87 -0.82 23.50
N THR A 55 8.08 -0.01 22.79
CA THR A 55 6.76 0.50 23.23
C THR A 55 5.59 -0.09 22.43
N LEU A 56 5.89 -0.83 21.36
CA LEU A 56 4.88 -1.30 20.40
C LEU A 56 5.30 -2.58 19.67
N VAL A 57 4.35 -3.51 19.54
CA VAL A 57 4.44 -4.70 18.68
C VAL A 57 3.63 -4.50 17.39
N VAL A 58 4.17 -4.94 16.26
CA VAL A 58 3.53 -4.88 14.93
C VAL A 58 3.36 -6.31 14.42
N ILE A 59 2.14 -6.70 14.06
CA ILE A 59 1.81 -8.09 13.68
C ILE A 59 1.31 -8.11 12.23
N GLY A 60 1.90 -8.96 11.39
CA GLY A 60 1.39 -9.20 10.02
C GLY A 60 0.01 -9.86 10.04
N ASN A 61 -0.90 -9.45 9.14
CA ASN A 61 -2.29 -9.91 9.15
C ASN A 61 -2.56 -11.29 8.50
N GLY A 62 -1.52 -12.07 8.18
CA GLY A 62 -1.65 -13.34 7.46
C GLY A 62 -1.64 -14.60 8.32
N THR A 63 -0.83 -15.58 7.91
CA THR A 63 -0.97 -16.96 8.39
C THR A 63 -0.50 -17.11 9.83
N ALA A 64 -1.41 -17.50 10.74
CA ALA A 64 -1.22 -17.54 12.19
C ALA A 64 -1.30 -16.17 12.91
N CYS A 65 -1.78 -15.10 12.24
CA CYS A 65 -1.98 -13.79 12.86
C CYS A 65 -2.78 -13.88 14.16
N ARG A 66 -3.91 -14.61 14.18
CA ARG A 66 -4.76 -14.73 15.39
C ARG A 66 -4.04 -15.35 16.58
N GLN A 67 -3.32 -16.46 16.36
CA GLN A 67 -2.55 -17.12 17.43
C GLN A 67 -1.43 -16.22 17.96
N THR A 68 -0.87 -15.38 17.09
CA THR A 68 0.18 -14.41 17.44
C THR A 68 -0.41 -13.21 18.19
N GLU A 69 -1.56 -12.68 17.75
CA GLU A 69 -2.33 -11.66 18.45
C GLU A 69 -2.73 -12.14 19.85
N ASP A 70 -3.33 -13.33 19.97
CA ASP A 70 -3.76 -13.92 21.24
C ASP A 70 -2.60 -14.05 22.24
N PHE A 71 -1.41 -14.45 21.75
CA PHE A 71 -0.20 -14.56 22.55
C PHE A 71 0.34 -13.20 22.99
N ILE A 72 0.50 -12.25 22.05
CA ILE A 72 1.02 -10.91 22.33
C ILE A 72 0.07 -10.11 23.23
N ALA A 73 -1.23 -10.20 23.01
CA ALA A 73 -2.23 -9.49 23.79
C ALA A 73 -2.29 -9.98 25.26
N ARG A 74 -2.21 -11.30 25.49
CA ARG A 74 -2.06 -11.85 26.86
C ARG A 74 -0.74 -11.45 27.49
N LEU A 75 0.37 -11.52 26.74
CA LEU A 75 1.68 -11.09 27.24
C LEU A 75 1.69 -9.60 27.66
N ILE A 76 0.96 -8.75 26.94
CA ILE A 76 0.79 -7.35 27.30
C ILE A 76 -0.06 -7.20 28.57
N GLU A 77 -1.17 -7.92 28.68
CA GLU A 77 -2.06 -7.87 29.84
C GLU A 77 -1.41 -8.41 31.13
N ASP A 78 -0.65 -9.51 31.02
CA ASP A 78 -0.04 -10.23 32.15
C ASP A 78 1.27 -9.59 32.65
N GLU A 79 2.15 -9.11 31.76
CA GLU A 79 3.55 -8.74 32.11
C GLU A 79 3.95 -7.30 31.74
N LEU A 80 3.23 -6.63 30.82
CA LEU A 80 3.68 -5.35 30.23
C LEU A 80 2.68 -4.20 30.38
N LYS A 81 1.61 -4.41 31.15
CA LYS A 81 0.51 -3.46 31.36
C LYS A 81 0.99 -2.09 31.82
N ASP A 82 1.95 -2.06 32.75
CA ASP A 82 2.51 -0.84 33.33
C ASP A 82 3.53 -0.15 32.41
N ARG A 83 3.99 -0.81 31.35
CA ARG A 83 4.92 -0.23 30.36
C ARG A 83 4.22 0.54 29.24
N GLY A 84 2.89 0.64 29.28
CA GLY A 84 2.09 1.32 28.25
C GLY A 84 2.10 0.62 26.89
N MET A 85 2.57 -0.63 26.83
CA MET A 85 2.70 -1.42 25.61
C MET A 85 1.37 -1.54 24.87
N ALA A 86 1.46 -1.50 23.55
CA ALA A 86 0.35 -1.80 22.66
C ALA A 86 0.81 -2.74 21.54
N TYR A 87 -0.14 -3.23 20.76
CA TYR A 87 0.10 -3.88 19.49
C TYR A 87 -0.81 -3.34 18.39
N VAL A 88 -0.39 -3.51 17.15
CA VAL A 88 -1.15 -3.14 15.95
C VAL A 88 -1.00 -4.22 14.88
N ILE A 89 -2.09 -4.54 14.20
CA ILE A 89 -2.09 -5.45 13.05
C ILE A 89 -1.92 -4.62 11.79
N VAL A 90 -0.99 -5.03 10.92
CA VAL A 90 -0.72 -4.37 9.63
C VAL A 90 -0.91 -5.35 8.48
N ASN A 91 -1.26 -4.81 7.30
CA ASN A 91 -1.34 -5.62 6.10
C ASN A 91 0.06 -6.14 5.71
N GLU A 92 0.24 -7.46 5.62
CA GLU A 92 1.51 -8.10 5.19
C GLU A 92 1.56 -8.40 3.69
N ALA A 93 0.47 -8.19 2.94
CA ALA A 93 0.37 -8.59 1.55
C ALA A 93 1.50 -8.00 0.69
N GLY A 94 2.10 -8.84 -0.16
CA GLY A 94 3.29 -8.50 -0.93
C GLY A 94 4.62 -8.46 -0.16
N ALA A 95 4.66 -8.65 1.18
CA ALA A 95 5.92 -8.68 1.94
C ALA A 95 6.84 -9.83 1.51
N SER A 96 6.28 -11.01 1.21
CA SER A 96 6.99 -12.15 0.62
C SER A 96 7.51 -11.88 -0.80
N VAL A 97 6.81 -11.04 -1.57
CA VAL A 97 7.23 -10.61 -2.91
C VAL A 97 8.37 -9.60 -2.80
N TYR A 98 8.26 -8.60 -1.93
CA TYR A 98 9.37 -7.69 -1.60
C TYR A 98 10.60 -8.48 -1.13
N SER A 99 10.43 -9.41 -0.20
CA SER A 99 11.57 -10.09 0.43
C SER A 99 12.34 -10.99 -0.54
N THR A 100 11.67 -11.54 -1.55
CA THR A 100 12.31 -12.33 -2.62
C THR A 100 12.74 -11.49 -3.82
N SER A 101 12.29 -10.23 -3.94
CA SER A 101 12.59 -9.32 -5.04
C SER A 101 14.08 -8.95 -5.14
N ARG A 102 14.45 -8.41 -6.30
CA ARG A 102 15.77 -7.78 -6.50
C ARG A 102 16.00 -6.61 -5.54
N LEU A 103 15.01 -5.73 -5.37
CA LEU A 103 15.12 -4.56 -4.50
C LEU A 103 15.34 -4.95 -3.04
N GLY A 104 14.63 -5.95 -2.53
CA GLY A 104 14.82 -6.47 -1.18
C GLY A 104 16.21 -7.10 -0.97
N ARG A 105 16.82 -7.69 -2.02
CA ARG A 105 18.22 -8.18 -1.97
C ARG A 105 19.24 -7.04 -2.03
N GLU A 106 18.92 -5.95 -2.74
CA GLU A 106 19.78 -4.76 -2.83
C GLU A 106 19.75 -3.93 -1.53
N GLU A 107 18.58 -3.79 -0.88
CA GLU A 107 18.46 -3.12 0.44
C GLU A 107 19.09 -3.96 1.56
N PHE A 108 18.97 -5.29 1.49
CA PHE A 108 19.37 -6.21 2.57
C PHE A 108 20.06 -7.48 2.04
N PRO A 109 21.31 -7.38 1.56
CA PRO A 109 22.01 -8.50 0.93
C PRO A 109 22.38 -9.62 1.93
N ASN A 110 22.64 -9.27 3.19
CA ASN A 110 23.11 -10.20 4.22
C ASN A 110 21.98 -10.88 5.00
N PHE A 111 20.71 -10.58 4.69
CA PHE A 111 19.56 -11.12 5.40
C PHE A 111 18.80 -12.12 4.53
N ASP A 112 18.21 -13.15 5.14
CA ASP A 112 17.39 -14.10 4.40
C ASP A 112 16.05 -13.47 3.95
N ALA A 113 15.28 -14.20 3.13
CA ALA A 113 13.99 -13.69 2.66
C ALA A 113 12.93 -13.61 3.77
N VAL A 114 13.13 -14.31 4.88
CA VAL A 114 12.14 -14.39 5.96
C VAL A 114 12.24 -13.16 6.85
N LEU A 115 13.45 -12.81 7.28
CA LEU A 115 13.73 -11.59 8.04
C LEU A 115 13.39 -10.33 7.24
N ARG A 116 13.67 -10.30 5.93
CA ARG A 116 13.27 -9.20 5.05
C ARG A 116 11.74 -9.00 5.01
N GLY A 117 10.96 -10.08 5.13
CA GLY A 117 9.50 -10.00 5.30
C GLY A 117 9.11 -9.30 6.60
N ALA A 118 9.67 -9.74 7.73
CA ALA A 118 9.42 -9.15 9.05
C ALA A 118 9.85 -7.66 9.13
N ILE A 119 10.98 -7.29 8.52
CA ILE A 119 11.42 -5.89 8.41
C ILE A 119 10.39 -5.06 7.63
N SER A 120 9.89 -5.56 6.50
CA SER A 120 8.87 -4.86 5.70
C SER A 120 7.58 -4.65 6.50
N ILE A 121 7.11 -5.67 7.23
CA ILE A 121 5.94 -5.58 8.14
C ILE A 121 6.12 -4.45 9.16
N GLY A 122 7.29 -4.34 9.79
CA GLY A 122 7.57 -3.25 10.74
C GLY A 122 7.62 -1.86 10.09
N ARG A 123 8.26 -1.74 8.93
CA ARG A 123 8.38 -0.48 8.17
C ARG A 123 7.04 0.05 7.66
N ARG A 124 6.10 -0.84 7.31
CA ARG A 124 4.74 -0.45 6.88
C ARG A 124 3.97 0.34 7.94
N LEU A 125 4.25 0.15 9.22
CA LEU A 125 3.65 1.00 10.26
C LEU A 125 4.26 2.41 10.24
N GLN A 126 5.58 2.51 10.04
CA GLN A 126 6.32 3.76 10.14
C GLN A 126 6.02 4.69 8.97
N ASP A 127 6.01 4.15 7.75
CA ASP A 127 5.50 4.83 6.57
C ASP A 127 4.94 3.80 5.56
N PRO A 128 3.61 3.58 5.55
CA PRO A 128 2.99 2.62 4.64
C PRO A 128 3.31 2.92 3.16
N LEU A 129 3.36 4.19 2.78
CA LEU A 129 3.55 4.61 1.40
C LEU A 129 4.96 4.28 0.92
N SER A 130 5.99 4.71 1.66
CA SER A 130 7.40 4.48 1.31
C SER A 130 7.80 3.00 1.27
N GLU A 131 7.09 2.12 1.98
CA GLU A 131 7.36 0.68 1.99
C GLU A 131 6.52 -0.08 0.94
N LEU A 132 5.24 0.28 0.71
CA LEU A 132 4.40 -0.40 -0.28
C LEU A 132 4.83 -0.14 -1.74
N VAL A 133 5.35 1.06 -2.06
CA VAL A 133 5.87 1.38 -3.42
C VAL A 133 7.06 0.52 -3.87
N LYS A 134 7.68 -0.24 -2.95
CA LYS A 134 8.77 -1.17 -3.24
C LYS A 134 8.30 -2.49 -3.86
N ILE A 135 6.99 -2.75 -3.86
CA ILE A 135 6.34 -3.98 -4.33
C ILE A 135 5.79 -3.73 -5.76
N ASP A 136 5.68 -4.76 -6.61
CA ASP A 136 4.83 -4.68 -7.82
C ASP A 136 3.39 -4.44 -7.36
N PRO A 137 2.70 -3.35 -7.74
CA PRO A 137 1.35 -3.07 -7.23
C PRO A 137 0.36 -4.23 -7.46
N ALA A 138 0.51 -4.99 -8.56
CA ALA A 138 -0.30 -6.19 -8.82
C ALA A 138 -0.05 -7.36 -7.86
N SER A 139 0.96 -7.26 -6.98
CA SER A 139 1.30 -8.23 -5.93
C SER A 139 0.85 -7.80 -4.52
N ILE A 140 0.22 -6.62 -4.37
CA ILE A 140 -0.27 -6.12 -3.07
C ILE A 140 -1.56 -6.84 -2.61
N GLY A 141 -2.21 -7.65 -3.47
CA GLY A 141 -3.30 -8.52 -3.03
C GLY A 141 -4.64 -7.79 -2.84
N VAL A 142 -4.98 -6.91 -3.79
CA VAL A 142 -6.09 -5.94 -3.66
C VAL A 142 -7.49 -6.53 -3.90
N GLY A 143 -7.61 -7.80 -4.30
CA GLY A 143 -8.93 -8.41 -4.51
C GLY A 143 -8.89 -9.92 -4.78
N LEU A 144 -9.98 -10.61 -4.43
CA LEU A 144 -10.11 -12.07 -4.47
C LEU A 144 -9.83 -12.67 -5.86
N TYR A 145 -10.30 -12.00 -6.92
CA TYR A 145 -10.18 -12.45 -8.31
C TYR A 145 -9.16 -11.65 -9.13
N GLN A 146 -8.18 -11.01 -8.47
CA GLN A 146 -7.16 -10.19 -9.15
C GLN A 146 -6.31 -10.97 -10.18
N HIS A 147 -6.27 -12.30 -10.08
CA HIS A 147 -5.54 -13.16 -11.01
C HIS A 147 -6.36 -13.57 -12.25
N ASP A 148 -7.69 -13.40 -12.19
CA ASP A 148 -8.60 -13.72 -13.31
C ASP A 148 -8.79 -12.53 -14.27
N VAL A 149 -8.38 -11.32 -13.85
CA VAL A 149 -8.37 -10.13 -14.71
C VAL A 149 -7.10 -10.04 -15.56
N LYS A 150 -7.19 -9.34 -16.69
CA LYS A 150 -6.06 -9.12 -17.61
C LYS A 150 -4.95 -8.31 -16.91
N ALA A 151 -3.84 -8.98 -16.60
CA ALA A 151 -2.72 -8.42 -15.84
C ALA A 151 -2.14 -7.08 -16.36
N LYS A 152 -2.25 -6.77 -17.67
CA LYS A 152 -1.84 -5.46 -18.22
C LYS A 152 -2.74 -4.32 -17.73
N HIS A 153 -4.06 -4.52 -17.72
CA HIS A 153 -5.01 -3.49 -17.27
C HIS A 153 -4.97 -3.35 -15.75
N LEU A 154 -4.82 -4.45 -15.01
CA LEU A 154 -4.62 -4.42 -13.57
C LEU A 154 -3.38 -3.61 -13.19
N ARG A 155 -2.22 -3.88 -13.79
CA ARG A 155 -0.99 -3.12 -13.52
C ARG A 155 -1.16 -1.64 -13.83
N ALA A 156 -1.64 -1.29 -15.03
CA ALA A 156 -1.82 0.11 -15.41
C ALA A 156 -2.71 0.89 -14.43
N SER A 157 -3.84 0.29 -14.01
CA SER A 157 -4.75 0.91 -13.05
C SER A 157 -4.15 1.02 -11.64
N LEU A 158 -3.34 0.05 -11.21
CA LEU A 158 -2.70 0.11 -9.89
C LEU A 158 -1.47 1.04 -9.86
N ASP A 159 -0.69 1.11 -10.95
CA ASP A 159 0.39 2.08 -11.08
C ASP A 159 -0.18 3.52 -11.08
N GLU A 160 -1.31 3.78 -11.75
CA GLU A 160 -2.02 5.06 -11.72
C GLU A 160 -2.50 5.45 -10.30
N VAL A 161 -3.04 4.49 -9.53
CA VAL A 161 -3.40 4.72 -8.12
C VAL A 161 -2.17 5.02 -7.27
N VAL A 162 -1.06 4.31 -7.47
CA VAL A 162 0.19 4.55 -6.73
C VAL A 162 0.79 5.91 -7.09
N GLU A 163 0.83 6.29 -8.37
CA GLU A 163 1.25 7.63 -8.80
C GLU A 163 0.37 8.72 -8.17
N SER A 164 -0.96 8.55 -8.21
CA SER A 164 -1.90 9.48 -7.57
C SER A 164 -1.63 9.63 -6.07
N CYS A 165 -1.50 8.54 -5.32
CA CYS A 165 -1.20 8.57 -3.89
C CYS A 165 0.16 9.24 -3.57
N VAL A 166 1.21 8.94 -4.35
CA VAL A 166 2.56 9.50 -4.13
C VAL A 166 2.58 11.00 -4.38
N ASN A 167 1.94 11.48 -5.44
CA ASN A 167 1.89 12.91 -5.75
C ASN A 167 0.92 13.67 -4.82
N TYR A 168 -0.19 13.06 -4.39
CA TYR A 168 -1.11 13.65 -3.42
C TYR A 168 -0.41 13.92 -2.07
N VAL A 169 0.32 12.94 -1.53
CA VAL A 169 1.10 13.08 -0.29
C VAL A 169 2.35 13.97 -0.49
N GLY A 170 2.95 13.93 -1.68
CA GLY A 170 4.22 14.58 -1.98
C GLY A 170 5.41 13.90 -1.28
N VAL A 171 6.62 14.19 -1.75
CA VAL A 171 7.83 13.41 -1.44
C VAL A 171 8.94 14.32 -0.93
N ASN A 172 9.49 14.04 0.26
CA ASN A 172 10.68 14.73 0.75
C ASN A 172 11.91 14.28 -0.06
N VAL A 173 12.42 15.18 -0.90
CA VAL A 173 13.50 14.88 -1.85
C VAL A 173 14.81 14.46 -1.17
N ASN A 174 15.02 14.88 0.08
CA ASN A 174 16.24 14.61 0.83
C ASN A 174 16.27 13.26 1.56
N THR A 175 15.10 12.63 1.79
CA THR A 175 15.00 11.32 2.47
C THR A 175 14.46 10.21 1.58
N ALA A 176 13.74 10.53 0.52
CA ALA A 176 13.06 9.55 -0.32
C ALA A 176 14.00 8.53 -0.98
N SER A 177 13.46 7.33 -1.20
CA SER A 177 14.13 6.25 -1.92
C SER A 177 13.90 6.36 -3.45
N PRO A 178 14.76 5.75 -4.28
CA PRO A 178 14.51 5.66 -5.72
C PRO A 178 13.20 4.93 -6.08
N ALA A 179 12.69 4.06 -5.20
CA ALA A 179 11.43 3.33 -5.40
C ALA A 179 10.20 4.24 -5.21
N LEU A 180 10.27 5.23 -4.31
CA LEU A 180 9.24 6.25 -4.14
C LEU A 180 9.32 7.31 -5.24
N LEU A 181 10.52 7.84 -5.49
CA LEU A 181 10.75 8.92 -6.47
C LEU A 181 10.38 8.56 -7.91
N ARG A 182 10.33 7.26 -8.28
CA ARG A 182 9.92 6.85 -9.63
C ARG A 182 8.43 7.13 -9.93
N TYR A 183 7.62 7.32 -8.90
CA TYR A 183 6.18 7.56 -8.97
C TYR A 183 5.83 9.06 -8.82
N VAL A 184 6.83 9.94 -8.69
CA VAL A 184 6.61 11.39 -8.76
C VAL A 184 6.34 11.77 -10.22
N SER A 185 5.36 12.66 -10.45
CA SER A 185 4.96 13.06 -11.79
C SER A 185 6.13 13.61 -12.60
N GLY A 186 6.23 13.22 -13.87
CA GLY A 186 7.35 13.56 -14.76
C GLY A 186 8.68 12.84 -14.46
N MET A 187 8.76 12.02 -13.40
CA MET A 187 9.93 11.21 -13.08
C MET A 187 9.80 9.76 -13.57
N ASN A 188 10.91 9.03 -13.57
CA ASN A 188 10.97 7.61 -13.84
C ASN A 188 12.12 6.97 -13.05
N GLN A 189 12.32 5.66 -13.18
CA GLN A 189 13.34 4.93 -12.41
C GLN A 189 14.78 5.39 -12.71
N LEU A 190 15.07 6.00 -13.87
CA LEU A 190 16.39 6.55 -14.19
C LEU A 190 16.60 7.93 -13.54
N THR A 191 15.64 8.85 -13.67
CA THR A 191 15.75 10.18 -13.04
C THR A 191 15.71 10.09 -11.51
N ALA A 192 14.90 9.19 -10.96
CA ALA A 192 14.87 8.88 -9.52
C ALA A 192 16.22 8.39 -8.97
N ARG A 193 16.94 7.55 -9.73
CA ARG A 193 18.29 7.11 -9.35
C ARG A 193 19.30 8.24 -9.39
N ARG A 194 19.34 8.99 -10.51
CA ARG A 194 20.27 10.12 -10.70
C ARG A 194 20.07 11.23 -9.67
N LEU A 195 18.83 11.50 -9.25
CA LEU A 195 18.54 12.44 -8.17
C LEU A 195 19.15 11.97 -6.84
N CYS A 196 19.00 10.69 -6.49
CA CYS A 196 19.61 10.11 -5.30
C CYS A 196 21.15 10.04 -5.36
N GLU A 197 21.72 9.82 -6.54
CA GLU A 197 23.17 9.87 -6.79
C GLU A 197 23.71 11.29 -6.61
N TYR A 198 23.07 12.28 -7.24
CA TYR A 198 23.37 13.70 -7.06
C TYR A 198 23.30 14.11 -5.58
N ARG A 199 22.23 13.72 -4.86
CA ARG A 199 22.06 13.95 -3.42
C ARG A 199 23.20 13.36 -2.58
N ARG A 200 23.72 12.20 -2.98
CA ARG A 200 24.85 11.54 -2.28
C ARG A 200 26.18 12.24 -2.55
N GLU A 201 26.36 12.81 -3.74
CA GLU A 201 27.61 13.46 -4.17
C GLU A 201 27.71 14.94 -3.80
N LYS A 202 26.58 15.67 -3.85
CA LYS A 202 26.50 17.12 -3.59
C LYS A 202 25.91 17.46 -2.22
N GLY A 203 25.33 16.49 -1.53
CA GLY A 203 24.61 16.69 -0.28
C GLY A 203 23.12 16.99 -0.47
N PRO A 204 22.41 17.37 0.61
CA PRO A 204 20.98 17.63 0.57
C PRO A 204 20.63 18.88 -0.25
N PHE A 205 19.54 18.80 -1.00
CA PHE A 205 18.94 19.94 -1.69
C PHE A 205 18.43 20.96 -0.67
N ARG A 206 18.72 22.25 -0.94
CA ARG A 206 18.21 23.40 -0.17
C ARG A 206 17.18 24.22 -0.94
N SER A 207 17.17 24.16 -2.26
CA SER A 207 16.08 24.75 -3.05
C SER A 207 15.65 23.85 -4.18
N ARG A 208 14.36 23.90 -4.54
CA ARG A 208 13.79 23.24 -5.72
C ARG A 208 14.56 23.62 -6.99
N GLN A 209 15.11 24.83 -7.10
CA GLN A 209 15.88 25.26 -8.26
C GLN A 209 17.09 24.35 -8.58
N GLN A 210 17.72 23.78 -7.54
CA GLN A 210 18.86 22.86 -7.68
C GLN A 210 18.48 21.53 -8.35
N LEU A 211 17.18 21.20 -8.44
CA LEU A 211 16.72 20.00 -9.15
C LEU A 211 17.06 20.06 -10.66
N ARG A 212 17.11 21.27 -11.25
CA ARG A 212 17.53 21.50 -12.64
C ARG A 212 19.00 21.13 -12.90
N GLU A 213 19.83 21.02 -11.85
CA GLU A 213 21.24 20.61 -11.96
C GLU A 213 21.40 19.07 -12.05
N VAL A 214 20.34 18.30 -11.77
CA VAL A 214 20.37 16.83 -11.79
C VAL A 214 20.42 16.32 -13.25
N PRO A 215 21.36 15.44 -13.63
CA PRO A 215 21.51 15.00 -15.02
C PRO A 215 20.25 14.33 -15.61
N GLY A 216 19.65 14.98 -16.61
CA GLY A 216 18.41 14.53 -17.26
C GLY A 216 17.12 14.96 -16.55
N PHE A 217 17.20 15.84 -15.56
CA PHE A 217 16.07 16.53 -14.96
C PHE A 217 15.86 17.86 -15.69
N GLY A 218 15.35 17.78 -16.93
CA GLY A 218 15.14 18.94 -17.79
C GLY A 218 13.94 19.80 -17.37
N GLU A 219 13.74 20.94 -18.03
CA GLU A 219 12.70 21.91 -17.66
C GLU A 219 11.28 21.31 -17.65
N ALA A 220 10.94 20.45 -18.61
CA ALA A 220 9.65 19.76 -18.61
C ALA A 220 9.49 18.83 -17.39
N THR A 221 10.54 18.11 -16.99
CA THR A 221 10.53 17.29 -15.77
C THR A 221 10.41 18.17 -14.52
N PHE A 222 11.08 19.33 -14.50
CA PHE A 222 10.97 20.29 -13.40
C PHE A 222 9.54 20.81 -13.23
N VAL A 223 8.89 21.27 -14.30
CA VAL A 223 7.50 21.76 -14.26
C VAL A 223 6.50 20.67 -13.82
N GLN A 224 6.74 19.40 -14.15
CA GLN A 224 5.85 18.31 -13.70
C GLN A 224 6.14 17.84 -12.27
N ALA A 225 7.40 17.81 -11.83
CA ALA A 225 7.79 17.20 -10.56
C ALA A 225 7.91 18.19 -9.38
N ALA A 226 8.23 19.47 -9.63
CA ALA A 226 8.68 20.38 -8.58
C ALA A 226 7.64 20.63 -7.48
N GLY A 227 6.34 20.67 -7.81
CA GLY A 227 5.26 20.86 -6.83
C GLY A 227 5.13 19.70 -5.85
N PHE A 228 5.49 18.49 -6.27
CA PHE A 228 5.39 17.26 -5.47
C PHE A 228 6.67 16.97 -4.68
N LEU A 229 7.83 17.53 -5.08
CA LEU A 229 9.11 17.38 -4.40
C LEU A 229 9.26 18.46 -3.31
N LYS A 230 9.27 18.06 -2.04
CA LYS A 230 9.32 18.94 -0.87
C LYS A 230 10.72 19.03 -0.26
N ILE A 231 11.04 20.21 0.27
CA ILE A 231 12.28 20.51 1.02
C ILE A 231 11.91 21.18 2.37
N PRO A 232 11.59 20.42 3.43
CA PRO A 232 11.10 20.97 4.71
C PRO A 232 12.06 21.88 5.49
N ARG A 233 13.33 21.97 5.07
CA ARG A 233 14.38 22.82 5.63
C ARG A 233 15.19 23.49 4.52
N GLY A 234 14.49 23.92 3.47
CA GLY A 234 15.08 24.64 2.35
C GLY A 234 15.35 26.12 2.66
N ASP A 235 16.08 26.78 1.77
CA ASP A 235 16.35 28.22 1.85
C ASP A 235 15.08 29.05 1.57
N ASN A 236 14.10 28.49 0.83
CA ASN A 236 12.78 29.07 0.61
C ASN A 236 11.71 28.26 1.39
N PRO A 237 10.93 28.87 2.29
CA PRO A 237 9.90 28.18 3.06
C PRO A 237 8.76 27.59 2.21
N LEU A 238 8.49 28.16 1.02
CA LEU A 238 7.49 27.63 0.09
C LEU A 238 7.88 26.25 -0.48
N ASP A 239 9.17 25.90 -0.51
CA ASP A 239 9.65 24.58 -0.97
C ASP A 239 9.18 23.43 -0.05
N ALA A 240 8.65 23.72 1.14
CA ALA A 240 8.00 22.74 2.03
C ALA A 240 6.52 22.47 1.69
N SER A 241 5.89 23.31 0.87
CA SER A 241 4.46 23.29 0.53
C SER A 241 4.17 22.66 -0.84
N TRP A 242 2.90 22.48 -1.19
CA TRP A 242 2.47 22.08 -2.54
C TRP A 242 2.38 23.26 -3.52
N ILE A 243 2.68 24.49 -3.10
CA ILE A 243 2.70 25.64 -4.01
C ILE A 243 3.78 25.38 -5.06
N HIS A 244 3.41 25.41 -6.35
CA HIS A 244 4.35 25.21 -7.44
C HIS A 244 5.28 26.42 -7.58
N PRO A 245 6.58 26.27 -7.94
CA PRO A 245 7.49 27.40 -8.14
C PRO A 245 7.02 28.50 -9.09
N GLU A 246 6.17 28.18 -10.08
CA GLU A 246 5.54 29.18 -10.96
C GLU A 246 4.61 30.16 -10.22
N SER A 247 4.06 29.74 -9.07
CA SER A 247 3.13 30.50 -8.24
C SER A 247 3.80 31.21 -7.06
N TYR A 248 5.13 31.18 -6.96
CA TYR A 248 5.85 31.82 -5.85
C TYR A 248 5.70 33.34 -5.84
N GLU A 249 5.68 33.99 -7.01
CA GLU A 249 5.41 35.43 -7.09
C GLU A 249 4.00 35.75 -6.59
N THR A 250 2.99 35.00 -7.04
CA THR A 250 1.59 35.11 -6.58
C THR A 250 1.46 34.91 -5.07
N ALA A 251 2.10 33.89 -4.51
CA ALA A 251 2.07 33.62 -3.08
C ALA A 251 2.65 34.79 -2.28
N ASN A 252 3.81 35.33 -2.68
CA ASN A 252 4.40 36.51 -2.06
C ASN A 252 3.51 37.76 -2.18
N ARG A 253 2.92 38.01 -3.36
CA ARG A 253 1.96 39.12 -3.58
C ARG A 253 0.73 38.97 -2.67
N ALA A 254 0.16 37.77 -2.54
CA ALA A 254 -0.98 37.50 -1.67
C ALA A 254 -0.65 37.75 -0.19
N VAL A 255 0.52 37.33 0.28
CA VAL A 255 0.97 37.55 1.66
C VAL A 255 1.12 39.04 1.97
N LYS A 256 1.82 39.79 1.11
CA LYS A 256 1.95 41.25 1.26
C LYS A 256 0.61 41.97 1.23
N ARG A 257 -0.31 41.53 0.38
CA ARG A 257 -1.65 42.09 0.27
C ARG A 257 -2.54 41.84 1.50
N LEU A 258 -2.23 40.82 2.30
CA LEU A 258 -2.97 40.43 3.51
C LEU A 258 -2.35 40.96 4.81
N LEU A 259 -1.02 41.11 4.87
CA LEU A 259 -0.29 41.48 6.09
C LEU A 259 0.56 42.76 5.99
N GLY A 260 0.69 43.35 4.80
CA GLY A 260 1.56 44.51 4.53
C GLY A 260 2.90 44.14 3.89
N ASP A 261 3.60 45.15 3.35
CA ASP A 261 4.82 44.93 2.54
C ASP A 261 6.01 44.34 3.30
N ASP A 262 6.05 44.52 4.63
CA ASP A 262 7.07 43.98 5.54
C ASP A 262 6.88 42.49 5.89
N ALA A 263 5.80 41.86 5.41
CA ALA A 263 5.49 40.47 5.70
C ALA A 263 6.44 39.50 4.99
N ASP A 264 7.38 38.92 5.74
CA ASP A 264 8.32 37.91 5.25
C ASP A 264 7.86 36.48 5.60
N LEU A 265 7.79 35.61 4.59
CA LEU A 265 7.53 34.18 4.75
C LEU A 265 8.67 33.43 5.45
N GLY A 266 9.87 34.02 5.55
CA GLY A 266 10.96 33.50 6.38
C GLY A 266 10.62 33.45 7.88
N ASN A 267 9.71 34.31 8.36
CA ASN A 267 9.23 34.30 9.74
C ASN A 267 8.03 33.34 9.92
N LYS A 268 8.11 32.44 10.91
CA LYS A 268 7.04 31.52 11.28
C LYS A 268 5.78 32.22 11.81
N GLU A 269 5.94 33.41 12.40
CA GLU A 269 4.83 34.22 12.90
C GLU A 269 3.91 34.68 11.75
N THR A 270 4.48 34.96 10.57
CA THR A 270 3.74 35.36 9.37
C THR A 270 2.70 34.30 8.96
N PHE A 271 3.07 33.01 8.94
CA PHE A 271 2.12 31.93 8.64
C PHE A 271 0.97 31.85 9.67
N THR A 272 1.25 32.15 10.93
CA THR A 272 0.23 32.18 11.99
C THR A 272 -0.70 33.38 11.82
N ALA A 273 -0.15 34.55 11.51
CA ALA A 273 -0.90 35.78 11.28
C ALA A 273 -1.80 35.73 10.03
N LEU A 274 -1.47 34.90 9.02
CA LEU A 274 -2.26 34.74 7.79
C LEU A 274 -3.63 34.07 8.00
N ALA A 275 -3.83 33.29 9.07
CA ALA A 275 -5.04 32.49 9.25
C ALA A 275 -6.34 33.34 9.33
N GLU A 276 -6.32 34.45 10.07
CA GLU A 276 -7.48 35.33 10.21
C GLU A 276 -7.81 36.16 8.95
N PRO A 277 -6.83 36.83 8.30
CA PRO A 277 -7.06 37.55 7.04
C PRO A 277 -7.60 36.64 5.93
N ILE A 278 -7.05 35.43 5.78
CA ILE A 278 -7.48 34.47 4.76
C ILE A 278 -8.93 34.02 4.98
N ALA A 279 -9.36 33.81 6.22
CA ALA A 279 -10.74 33.47 6.55
C ALA A 279 -11.76 34.59 6.26
N LYS A 280 -11.31 35.84 6.10
CA LYS A 280 -12.16 37.03 5.89
C LYS A 280 -12.09 37.58 4.46
N VAL A 281 -11.23 37.05 3.59
CA VAL A 281 -10.98 37.61 2.26
C VAL A 281 -12.03 37.16 1.23
N ASP A 282 -12.42 38.08 0.33
CA ASP A 282 -13.14 37.71 -0.89
C ASP A 282 -12.16 37.11 -1.90
N LEU A 283 -12.26 35.79 -2.08
CA LEU A 283 -11.42 35.03 -3.01
C LEU A 283 -11.58 35.49 -4.47
N SER A 284 -12.78 35.89 -4.91
CA SER A 284 -13.02 36.28 -6.31
C SER A 284 -12.48 37.68 -6.59
N ALA A 285 -12.54 38.58 -5.62
CA ALA A 285 -11.91 39.90 -5.71
C ALA A 285 -10.38 39.77 -5.73
N LEU A 286 -9.79 39.00 -4.79
CA LEU A 286 -8.34 38.83 -4.71
C LEU A 286 -7.76 38.07 -5.93
N ALA A 287 -8.49 37.09 -6.47
CA ALA A 287 -8.12 36.38 -7.69
C ALA A 287 -7.96 37.33 -8.89
N LYS A 288 -8.90 38.27 -9.04
CA LYS A 288 -8.86 39.31 -10.10
C LYS A 288 -7.74 40.32 -9.85
N GLU A 289 -7.51 40.72 -8.59
CA GLU A 289 -6.42 41.63 -8.21
C GLU A 289 -5.02 41.04 -8.47
N LEU A 290 -4.88 39.72 -8.27
CA LEU A 290 -3.61 39.01 -8.46
C LEU A 290 -3.40 38.46 -9.88
N GLU A 291 -4.43 38.51 -10.74
CA GLU A 291 -4.46 37.93 -12.10
C GLU A 291 -4.31 36.40 -12.13
N VAL A 292 -4.90 35.69 -11.16
CA VAL A 292 -4.78 34.23 -10.99
C VAL A 292 -6.15 33.57 -10.84
N GLY A 293 -6.27 32.31 -11.28
CA GLY A 293 -7.51 31.53 -11.16
C GLY A 293 -7.93 31.29 -9.71
N GLU A 294 -9.24 31.37 -9.44
CA GLU A 294 -9.80 31.28 -8.08
C GLU A 294 -9.44 29.98 -7.34
N LEU A 295 -9.38 28.84 -8.05
CA LEU A 295 -8.98 27.55 -7.49
C LEU A 295 -7.50 27.55 -7.08
N THR A 296 -6.62 27.99 -7.98
CA THR A 296 -5.17 28.10 -7.72
C THR A 296 -4.89 29.03 -6.53
N LEU A 297 -5.58 30.17 -6.45
CA LEU A 297 -5.45 31.07 -5.30
C LEU A 297 -5.95 30.41 -4.01
N LYS A 298 -7.10 29.72 -4.03
CA LYS A 298 -7.62 29.00 -2.87
C LYS A 298 -6.63 27.93 -2.36
N ASP A 299 -6.00 27.20 -3.26
CA ASP A 299 -5.02 26.17 -2.91
C ASP A 299 -3.75 26.80 -2.30
N ILE A 300 -3.24 27.90 -2.91
CA ILE A 300 -2.13 28.69 -2.36
C ILE A 300 -2.45 29.17 -0.93
N LEU A 301 -3.62 29.79 -0.72
CA LEU A 301 -4.01 30.31 0.59
C LEU A 301 -4.18 29.18 1.62
N THR A 302 -4.75 28.04 1.22
CA THR A 302 -4.87 26.86 2.10
C THR A 302 -3.49 26.35 2.54
N GLN A 303 -2.53 26.28 1.61
CA GLN A 303 -1.15 25.88 1.87
C GLN A 303 -0.37 26.89 2.74
N LEU A 304 -0.68 28.20 2.63
CA LEU A 304 -0.12 29.23 3.50
C LEU A 304 -0.67 29.16 4.93
N VAL A 305 -1.91 28.73 5.16
CA VAL A 305 -2.44 28.52 6.52
C VAL A 305 -1.85 27.26 7.18
N ARG A 306 -1.55 26.22 6.40
CA ARG A 306 -1.01 24.94 6.89
C ARG A 306 0.21 24.47 6.08
N PRO A 307 1.36 25.14 6.20
CA PRO A 307 2.54 24.81 5.40
C PRO A 307 3.07 23.41 5.74
N GLY A 308 3.11 22.53 4.73
CA GLY A 308 3.66 21.18 4.84
C GLY A 308 2.75 20.12 5.46
N HIS A 309 1.49 20.45 5.77
CA HIS A 309 0.47 19.53 6.31
C HIS A 309 0.30 18.27 5.46
N ASP A 310 0.64 17.09 5.99
CA ASP A 310 0.48 15.82 5.27
C ASP A 310 -1.01 15.43 5.22
N PRO A 311 -1.62 15.23 4.04
CA PRO A 311 -3.04 14.88 3.93
C PRO A 311 -3.39 13.53 4.58
N ARG A 312 -2.39 12.71 4.95
CA ARG A 312 -2.58 11.50 5.75
C ARG A 312 -2.92 11.79 7.21
N GLU A 313 -2.62 12.99 7.72
CA GLU A 313 -2.96 13.40 9.10
C GLU A 313 -4.48 13.62 9.27
N ASP A 314 -5.22 13.87 8.19
CA ASP A 314 -6.69 13.96 8.20
C ASP A 314 -7.38 12.57 8.20
N LEU A 315 -6.62 11.47 8.08
CA LEU A 315 -7.15 10.10 8.08
C LEU A 315 -7.27 9.54 9.52
N PRO A 316 -8.18 8.59 9.77
CA PRO A 316 -8.28 7.93 11.07
C PRO A 316 -6.96 7.26 11.49
N PRO A 317 -6.46 7.51 12.72
CA PRO A 317 -5.21 6.90 13.18
C PRO A 317 -5.38 5.38 13.39
N PRO A 318 -4.30 4.59 13.23
CA PRO A 318 -4.35 3.14 13.40
C PRO A 318 -4.80 2.72 14.80
N LEU A 319 -5.60 1.65 14.87
CA LEU A 319 -6.09 1.11 16.15
C LEU A 319 -4.99 0.36 16.89
N PHE A 320 -4.45 0.99 17.94
CA PHE A 320 -3.54 0.37 18.90
C PHE A 320 -4.33 -0.41 19.96
N LYS A 321 -4.20 -1.73 19.96
CA LYS A 321 -4.84 -2.65 20.92
C LYS A 321 -3.91 -2.90 22.12
N ARG A 322 -4.48 -3.19 23.30
CA ARG A 322 -3.73 -3.45 24.56
C ARG A 322 -4.07 -4.77 25.26
N GLY A 323 -5.02 -5.54 24.73
CA GLY A 323 -5.49 -6.80 25.31
C GLY A 323 -6.49 -7.49 24.38
N VAL A 324 -7.06 -8.62 24.82
CA VAL A 324 -8.12 -9.34 24.09
C VAL A 324 -9.47 -9.01 24.72
N LEU A 325 -10.43 -8.51 23.92
CA LEU A 325 -11.82 -8.38 24.36
C LEU A 325 -12.51 -9.75 24.28
N LYS A 326 -13.09 -10.20 25.39
CA LYS A 326 -13.83 -11.48 25.43
C LYS A 326 -15.29 -11.23 25.13
N ILE A 327 -16.01 -12.27 24.69
CA ILE A 327 -17.44 -12.14 24.38
C ILE A 327 -18.29 -11.92 25.64
N GLU A 328 -17.76 -12.27 26.81
CA GLU A 328 -18.35 -12.02 28.11
C GLU A 328 -18.37 -10.52 28.47
N ASP A 329 -17.40 -9.75 27.98
CA ASP A 329 -17.23 -8.32 28.28
C ASP A 329 -18.17 -7.44 27.43
N LEU A 330 -18.79 -7.99 26.38
CA LEU A 330 -19.64 -7.27 25.45
C LEU A 330 -21.08 -7.12 25.96
N SER A 331 -21.49 -5.88 26.18
CA SER A 331 -22.88 -5.50 26.46
C SER A 331 -23.58 -4.92 25.23
N GLN A 332 -24.90 -5.13 25.13
CA GLN A 332 -25.70 -4.52 24.07
C GLN A 332 -25.68 -2.99 24.22
N GLY A 333 -25.48 -2.27 23.11
CA GLY A 333 -25.32 -0.82 23.08
C GLY A 333 -23.89 -0.32 23.30
N MET A 334 -22.93 -1.19 23.66
CA MET A 334 -21.52 -0.83 23.77
C MET A 334 -20.98 -0.27 22.45
N GLU A 335 -20.28 0.87 22.52
CA GLU A 335 -19.58 1.51 21.41
C GLU A 335 -18.13 1.00 21.36
N LEU A 336 -17.69 0.57 20.18
CA LEU A 336 -16.34 0.08 19.92
C LEU A 336 -15.83 0.65 18.59
N ASN A 337 -14.51 0.77 18.45
CA ASN A 337 -13.88 0.97 17.15
C ASN A 337 -13.37 -0.40 16.67
N GLY A 338 -13.47 -0.66 15.37
CA GLY A 338 -12.98 -1.90 14.77
C GLY A 338 -12.55 -1.71 13.33
N THR A 339 -11.80 -2.69 12.81
CA THR A 339 -11.26 -2.65 11.44
C THR A 339 -12.09 -3.56 10.53
N VAL A 340 -12.49 -3.05 9.36
CA VAL A 340 -13.19 -3.87 8.35
C VAL A 340 -12.23 -4.91 7.76
N LEU A 341 -12.48 -6.18 8.04
CA LEU A 341 -11.69 -7.31 7.51
C LEU A 341 -12.11 -7.73 6.11
N ASN A 342 -13.40 -7.66 5.80
CA ASN A 342 -13.95 -8.11 4.53
C ASN A 342 -15.32 -7.46 4.27
N VAL A 343 -15.62 -7.17 3.00
CA VAL A 343 -16.88 -6.61 2.52
C VAL A 343 -17.56 -7.64 1.62
N VAL A 344 -18.87 -7.83 1.79
CA VAL A 344 -19.69 -8.83 1.08
C VAL A 344 -21.04 -8.22 0.73
N ASP A 345 -21.75 -8.72 -0.28
CA ASP A 345 -23.00 -8.12 -0.79
C ASP A 345 -24.07 -7.83 0.30
N PHE A 346 -24.06 -8.59 1.39
CA PHE A 346 -25.00 -8.46 2.51
C PHE A 346 -24.46 -7.70 3.73
N GLY A 347 -23.25 -7.13 3.69
CA GLY A 347 -22.65 -6.38 4.81
C GLY A 347 -21.12 -6.36 4.86
N CYS A 348 -20.55 -6.13 6.03
CA CYS A 348 -19.11 -6.25 6.25
C CYS A 348 -18.79 -6.96 7.57
N PHE A 349 -17.62 -7.59 7.62
CA PHE A 349 -17.06 -8.22 8.82
C PHE A 349 -16.06 -7.27 9.45
N VAL A 350 -16.26 -6.97 10.74
CA VAL A 350 -15.44 -6.02 11.50
C VAL A 350 -14.73 -6.76 12.63
N ASP A 351 -13.41 -6.59 12.72
CA ASP A 351 -12.61 -6.98 13.88
C ASP A 351 -12.74 -5.90 14.96
N ILE A 352 -13.28 -6.29 16.12
CA ILE A 352 -13.45 -5.43 17.30
C ILE A 352 -12.49 -5.80 18.44
N GLY A 353 -11.39 -6.52 18.16
CA GLY A 353 -10.42 -6.94 19.18
C GLY A 353 -10.78 -8.23 19.90
N MET A 354 -11.60 -9.09 19.29
CA MET A 354 -12.03 -10.39 19.82
C MET A 354 -11.76 -11.52 18.80
N HIS A 355 -11.64 -12.77 19.26
CA HIS A 355 -11.28 -13.91 18.39
C HIS A 355 -12.18 -14.12 17.14
N ASN A 356 -13.44 -13.66 17.19
CA ASN A 356 -14.42 -13.75 16.10
C ASN A 356 -14.87 -12.36 15.64
N CYS A 357 -14.82 -12.11 14.34
CA CYS A 357 -15.34 -10.88 13.73
C CYS A 357 -16.84 -10.70 13.97
N GLY A 358 -17.26 -9.47 14.28
CA GLY A 358 -18.67 -9.08 14.27
C GLY A 358 -19.17 -8.82 12.84
N LEU A 359 -20.46 -8.98 12.61
CA LEU A 359 -21.10 -8.71 11.31
C LEU A 359 -21.93 -7.42 11.38
N VAL A 360 -21.64 -6.46 10.51
CA VAL A 360 -22.54 -5.33 10.21
C VAL A 360 -23.30 -5.68 8.94
N HIS A 361 -24.62 -5.87 9.02
CA HIS A 361 -25.45 -6.13 7.84
C HIS A 361 -25.56 -4.87 6.94
N VAL A 362 -25.77 -5.02 5.63
CA VAL A 362 -25.85 -3.89 4.67
C VAL A 362 -26.85 -2.81 5.11
N SER A 363 -28.01 -3.23 5.62
CA SER A 363 -29.02 -2.31 6.16
C SER A 363 -28.64 -1.64 7.49
N ARG A 364 -27.42 -1.86 8.02
CA ARG A 364 -26.86 -1.34 9.28
C ARG A 364 -25.55 -0.56 9.08
N LEU A 365 -25.09 -0.39 7.84
CA LEU A 365 -23.89 0.37 7.47
C LEU A 365 -24.11 1.90 7.55
N ALA A 366 -25.27 2.42 7.15
CA ALA A 366 -25.61 3.84 7.26
C ALA A 366 -27.12 4.07 7.49
N ASP A 367 -27.49 5.32 7.79
CA ASP A 367 -28.88 5.77 7.95
C ASP A 367 -29.65 5.87 6.62
N LYS A 368 -28.93 5.92 5.49
CA LYS A 368 -29.47 5.90 4.12
C LYS A 368 -29.57 4.47 3.57
N TYR A 369 -30.44 4.25 2.59
CA TYR A 369 -30.47 3.00 1.83
C TYR A 369 -29.21 2.88 0.95
N ILE A 370 -28.52 1.74 1.06
CA ILE A 370 -27.31 1.39 0.32
C ILE A 370 -27.63 0.17 -0.55
N ARG A 371 -27.11 0.13 -1.78
CA ARG A 371 -27.21 -1.06 -2.64
C ARG A 371 -25.99 -1.95 -2.51
N ASP A 372 -24.81 -1.35 -2.62
CA ASP A 372 -23.54 -2.05 -2.49
C ASP A 372 -22.78 -1.54 -1.24
N PRO A 373 -22.45 -2.41 -0.26
CA PRO A 373 -21.59 -2.09 0.87
C PRO A 373 -20.29 -1.35 0.52
N HIS A 374 -19.71 -1.59 -0.67
CA HIS A 374 -18.50 -0.91 -1.14
C HIS A 374 -18.70 0.60 -1.40
N GLU A 375 -19.95 1.10 -1.45
CA GLU A 375 -20.25 2.54 -1.48
C GLU A 375 -19.97 3.25 -0.13
N VAL A 376 -19.76 2.50 0.96
CA VAL A 376 -19.70 3.03 2.33
C VAL A 376 -18.51 2.51 3.14
N VAL A 377 -18.03 1.29 2.88
CA VAL A 377 -16.87 0.70 3.57
C VAL A 377 -15.93 -0.02 2.61
N SER A 378 -14.64 0.16 2.85
CA SER A 378 -13.53 -0.55 2.22
C SER A 378 -12.85 -1.50 3.22
N VAL A 379 -12.10 -2.48 2.71
CA VAL A 379 -11.28 -3.37 3.56
C VAL A 379 -10.12 -2.57 4.14
N GLY A 380 -9.94 -2.64 5.45
CA GLY A 380 -8.97 -1.85 6.22
C GLY A 380 -9.55 -0.61 6.90
N ASP A 381 -10.80 -0.21 6.58
CA ASP A 381 -11.41 0.97 7.19
C ASP A 381 -11.57 0.80 8.71
N ILE A 382 -11.24 1.87 9.45
CA ILE A 382 -11.45 1.96 10.89
C ILE A 382 -12.83 2.55 11.12
N VAL A 383 -13.77 1.71 11.55
CA VAL A 383 -15.18 2.05 11.70
C VAL A 383 -15.61 2.03 13.15
N LYS A 384 -16.45 3.01 13.52
CA LYS A 384 -17.16 3.03 14.80
C LYS A 384 -18.41 2.17 14.71
N VAL A 385 -18.57 1.26 15.65
CA VAL A 385 -19.64 0.26 15.68
C VAL A 385 -20.27 0.15 17.06
N TRP A 386 -21.56 -0.18 17.11
CA TRP A 386 -22.28 -0.49 18.34
C TRP A 386 -22.76 -1.95 18.34
N VAL A 387 -22.71 -2.58 19.52
CA VAL A 387 -23.15 -3.97 19.71
C VAL A 387 -24.68 -4.05 19.70
N MET A 388 -25.27 -4.64 18.65
CA MET A 388 -26.71 -4.86 18.53
C MET A 388 -27.20 -6.11 19.26
N GLY A 389 -26.35 -7.12 19.41
CA GLY A 389 -26.69 -8.38 20.08
C GLY A 389 -25.54 -9.37 20.08
N VAL A 390 -25.44 -10.15 21.14
CA VAL A 390 -24.37 -11.13 21.38
C VAL A 390 -24.99 -12.51 21.54
N ASP A 391 -24.65 -13.43 20.64
CA ASP A 391 -25.03 -14.84 20.69
C ASP A 391 -23.85 -15.62 21.27
N LYS A 392 -23.94 -15.95 22.57
CA LYS A 392 -22.88 -16.65 23.31
C LYS A 392 -22.76 -18.13 22.92
N GLU A 393 -23.85 -18.78 22.53
CA GLU A 393 -23.82 -20.19 22.09
C GLU A 393 -23.10 -20.36 20.75
N ARG A 394 -23.35 -19.43 19.82
CA ARG A 394 -22.74 -19.48 18.48
C ARG A 394 -21.48 -18.62 18.35
N GLN A 395 -21.11 -17.91 19.41
CA GLN A 395 -19.96 -17.00 19.47
C GLN A 395 -20.01 -15.91 18.38
N ARG A 396 -21.20 -15.33 18.15
CA ARG A 396 -21.45 -14.33 17.10
C ARG A 396 -21.88 -13.00 17.70
N VAL A 397 -21.32 -11.91 17.16
CA VAL A 397 -21.70 -10.54 17.52
C VAL A 397 -22.34 -9.87 16.31
N SER A 398 -23.54 -9.32 16.50
CA SER A 398 -24.21 -8.47 15.52
C SER A 398 -23.88 -7.01 15.82
N LEU A 399 -23.40 -6.29 14.81
CA LEU A 399 -22.95 -4.91 14.93
C LEU A 399 -23.80 -3.96 14.08
N THR A 400 -23.76 -2.67 14.41
CA THR A 400 -24.33 -1.57 13.61
C THR A 400 -23.33 -0.43 13.53
N MET A 401 -23.20 0.19 12.35
CA MET A 401 -22.51 1.48 12.19
C MET A 401 -23.47 2.67 12.30
N VAL A 402 -24.78 2.39 12.32
CA VAL A 402 -25.82 3.37 12.67
C VAL A 402 -25.93 3.47 14.18
N LYS A 403 -25.79 4.70 14.73
CA LYS A 403 -25.90 4.99 16.15
C LYS A 403 -27.27 4.53 16.70
N PRO A 404 -27.31 3.71 17.77
CA PRO A 404 -28.56 3.32 18.42
C PRO A 404 -29.38 4.56 18.84
N GLY A 405 -30.63 4.64 18.37
CA GLY A 405 -31.53 5.76 18.63
C GLY A 405 -31.63 6.81 17.52
N SER A 406 -30.87 6.72 16.41
CA SER A 406 -31.16 7.54 15.22
C SER A 406 -32.48 7.11 14.55
N GLU A 407 -33.28 8.08 14.13
CA GLU A 407 -34.42 7.80 13.26
C GLU A 407 -33.95 7.49 11.84
N ARG A 408 -34.13 6.24 11.42
CA ARG A 408 -33.94 5.85 10.02
C ARG A 408 -35.04 6.45 9.17
N SER A 409 -34.68 7.04 8.04
CA SER A 409 -35.65 7.41 7.01
C SER A 409 -36.32 6.13 6.47
N LYS A 410 -37.56 5.86 6.91
CA LYS A 410 -38.32 4.63 6.58
C LYS A 410 -38.82 4.59 5.13
N HIS A 411 -38.20 5.31 4.21
CA HIS A 411 -38.65 5.44 2.83
C HIS A 411 -37.57 4.98 1.85
N PRO A 412 -37.64 3.73 1.34
CA PRO A 412 -37.03 3.45 0.05
C PRO A 412 -37.67 4.38 -1.00
N PRO A 413 -36.92 4.92 -1.96
CA PRO A 413 -37.50 5.73 -3.02
C PRO A 413 -38.57 4.91 -3.76
N ARG A 414 -39.81 5.43 -3.79
CA ARG A 414 -40.91 4.79 -4.51
C ARG A 414 -40.52 4.69 -5.98
N ARG A 415 -40.38 3.45 -6.47
CA ARG A 415 -40.05 3.13 -7.86
C ARG A 415 -41.23 3.50 -8.76
N GLY A 416 -41.37 4.79 -9.11
CA GLY A 416 -42.47 5.27 -9.94
C GLY A 416 -42.64 6.78 -10.07
N GLU A 417 -42.06 7.61 -9.20
CA GLU A 417 -42.18 9.07 -9.32
C GLU A 417 -41.10 9.63 -10.27
N LYS A 418 -41.55 10.09 -11.44
CA LYS A 418 -40.74 10.96 -12.31
C LYS A 418 -40.50 12.28 -11.57
N PRO A 419 -39.34 12.95 -11.77
CA PRO A 419 -39.15 14.30 -11.26
C PRO A 419 -40.27 15.21 -11.80
N ALA A 420 -40.89 16.00 -10.91
CA ALA A 420 -41.76 17.06 -11.33
C ALA A 420 -40.92 18.09 -12.11
N ALA A 421 -41.27 18.31 -13.37
CA ALA A 421 -40.68 19.40 -14.15
C ALA A 421 -41.21 20.73 -13.61
N GLU A 422 -40.32 21.71 -13.45
CA GLU A 422 -40.68 23.04 -12.96
C GLU A 422 -41.58 23.78 -13.96
N ASP A 423 -42.51 24.59 -13.44
CA ASP A 423 -43.48 25.34 -14.22
C ASP A 423 -42.81 26.45 -15.06
N GLY A 424 -42.68 26.22 -16.36
CA GLY A 424 -42.27 27.20 -17.37
C GLY A 424 -43.39 27.47 -18.38
N ALA A 425 -44.04 28.62 -18.30
CA ALA A 425 -45.22 28.93 -19.10
C ALA A 425 -44.91 29.34 -20.56
N ALA A 426 -45.63 28.76 -21.53
CA ALA A 426 -45.84 29.31 -22.87
C ALA A 426 -47.18 28.81 -23.47
N PRO A 427 -47.94 29.62 -24.26
CA PRO A 427 -49.34 29.33 -24.53
C PRO A 427 -49.64 28.71 -25.91
N GLY A 428 -50.65 27.83 -25.93
CA GLY A 428 -51.70 27.82 -26.96
C GLY A 428 -51.47 27.05 -28.26
N ARG A 429 -52.17 25.91 -28.40
CA ARG A 429 -53.01 25.60 -29.58
C ARG A 429 -54.03 24.50 -29.28
N GLU A 430 -55.16 24.56 -29.97
CA GLU A 430 -56.41 23.86 -29.59
C GLU A 430 -56.74 22.72 -30.56
N ARG A 431 -57.48 21.71 -30.06
CA ARG A 431 -58.20 20.61 -30.79
C ARG A 431 -57.31 19.46 -31.34
N SER A 432 -57.81 18.23 -31.46
CA SER A 432 -59.20 17.74 -31.36
C SER A 432 -59.35 16.43 -30.56
N ARG A 433 -60.58 16.16 -30.10
CA ARG A 433 -61.00 14.87 -29.52
C ARG A 433 -61.29 13.88 -30.65
N HIS A 434 -60.95 12.59 -30.50
CA HIS A 434 -61.78 11.46 -30.98
C HIS A 434 -61.34 10.12 -30.33
N ARG A 435 -62.31 9.33 -29.86
CA ARG A 435 -62.13 7.96 -29.33
C ARG A 435 -63.36 7.12 -29.67
N PRO A 436 -63.21 5.94 -30.29
CA PRO A 436 -64.25 4.91 -30.33
C PRO A 436 -64.11 3.85 -29.20
N PRO A 437 -65.15 3.03 -28.94
CA PRO A 437 -65.29 2.29 -27.68
C PRO A 437 -64.87 0.79 -27.75
N ARG A 438 -65.06 0.11 -26.62
CA ARG A 438 -64.72 -1.29 -26.33
C ARG A 438 -66.00 -2.14 -26.28
N GLN A 439 -65.98 -3.35 -26.82
CA GLN A 439 -67.00 -4.41 -26.63
C GLN A 439 -66.32 -5.56 -25.82
N THR A 440 -66.82 -6.02 -24.67
CA THR A 440 -67.93 -6.99 -24.42
C THR A 440 -67.74 -8.30 -25.19
N SER A 441 -67.80 -9.51 -24.62
CA SER A 441 -68.41 -10.09 -23.40
C SER A 441 -67.54 -11.30 -22.92
N GLY A 442 -67.83 -12.18 -21.94
CA GLY A 442 -68.92 -12.41 -20.98
C GLY A 442 -68.87 -13.87 -20.47
N ASP A 443 -69.14 -14.10 -19.17
CA ASP A 443 -69.29 -15.41 -18.48
C ASP A 443 -70.21 -16.43 -19.20
N ARG A 444 -70.17 -17.79 -19.06
CA ARG A 444 -69.98 -18.71 -17.88
C ARG A 444 -69.72 -20.20 -18.38
N PRO A 445 -69.65 -21.26 -17.52
CA PRO A 445 -69.07 -22.62 -17.79
C PRO A 445 -70.18 -23.73 -17.85
N PRO A 446 -70.02 -25.03 -17.44
CA PRO A 446 -68.86 -25.95 -17.25
C PRO A 446 -69.05 -27.38 -17.87
N GLN A 447 -68.01 -28.25 -17.93
CA GLN A 447 -68.18 -29.73 -17.78
C GLN A 447 -66.88 -30.54 -17.51
N GLN A 448 -67.05 -31.83 -17.19
CA GLN A 448 -66.08 -32.75 -16.55
C GLN A 448 -65.57 -33.89 -17.48
N GLN A 449 -64.36 -34.40 -17.17
CA GLN A 449 -63.81 -35.75 -17.48
C GLN A 449 -63.62 -36.10 -18.99
N THR A 450 -62.62 -36.89 -19.45
CA THR A 450 -61.98 -38.11 -18.90
C THR A 450 -60.48 -38.30 -19.31
N ALA A 451 -59.77 -39.19 -18.57
CA ALA A 451 -58.61 -40.04 -18.92
C ALA A 451 -57.51 -39.56 -19.93
N SER A 452 -56.21 -39.59 -19.61
CA SER A 452 -55.43 -40.85 -19.58
C SER A 452 -53.96 -40.69 -19.08
N SER A 453 -53.38 -41.83 -18.64
CA SER A 453 -51.96 -42.25 -18.49
C SER A 453 -50.85 -41.47 -19.23
N ASP A 454 -49.57 -41.46 -18.83
CA ASP A 454 -48.86 -42.11 -17.69
C ASP A 454 -47.52 -41.38 -17.41
N ARG A 455 -46.92 -41.58 -16.22
CA ARG A 455 -45.65 -40.92 -15.85
C ARG A 455 -44.74 -41.84 -15.01
N PRO A 456 -43.53 -42.21 -15.46
CA PRO A 456 -42.61 -43.01 -14.65
C PRO A 456 -41.95 -42.19 -13.52
N PRO A 457 -41.63 -42.80 -12.36
CA PRO A 457 -41.33 -42.07 -11.12
C PRO A 457 -39.83 -41.84 -10.84
N ARG A 458 -39.56 -40.94 -9.89
CA ARG A 458 -38.26 -40.80 -9.21
C ARG A 458 -38.13 -41.84 -8.08
N PRO A 459 -36.93 -42.38 -7.78
CA PRO A 459 -36.67 -43.06 -6.51
C PRO A 459 -36.13 -42.11 -5.44
N HIS A 460 -36.58 -42.29 -4.20
CA HIS A 460 -35.99 -41.67 -2.99
C HIS A 460 -34.96 -42.61 -2.34
N GLY A 461 -33.95 -42.02 -1.67
CA GLY A 461 -32.69 -42.68 -1.34
C GLY A 461 -32.63 -43.61 -0.13
N ARG A 462 -31.42 -44.13 0.12
CA ARG A 462 -30.92 -44.72 1.37
C ARG A 462 -29.40 -44.91 1.31
N GLY A 463 -28.72 -44.68 2.45
CA GLY A 463 -27.44 -45.32 2.81
C GLY A 463 -26.13 -44.73 2.26
N ARG A 464 -25.18 -44.45 3.18
CA ARG A 464 -23.73 -44.41 2.87
C ARG A 464 -23.24 -45.82 2.55
N PRO A 465 -22.25 -45.95 1.65
CA PRO A 465 -21.01 -46.60 2.08
C PRO A 465 -19.73 -45.93 1.51
N GLY A 466 -18.59 -46.23 2.16
CA GLY A 466 -17.29 -46.36 1.48
C GLY A 466 -16.51 -45.09 1.11
N GLN A 467 -15.27 -45.02 1.58
CA GLN A 467 -14.23 -44.24 0.89
C GLN A 467 -13.82 -45.00 -0.38
N GLU A 468 -13.89 -44.36 -1.55
CA GLU A 468 -13.17 -44.83 -2.74
C GLU A 468 -12.19 -43.77 -3.23
N GLN A 469 -10.97 -44.21 -3.54
CA GLN A 469 -9.85 -43.36 -3.92
C GLN A 469 -10.02 -42.88 -5.36
N HIS A 470 -9.99 -41.57 -5.59
CA HIS A 470 -9.93 -41.02 -6.94
C HIS A 470 -8.61 -41.42 -7.63
N ARG A 471 -8.65 -42.43 -8.51
CA ARG A 471 -7.58 -42.68 -9.47
C ARG A 471 -7.47 -41.50 -10.45
N PRO A 472 -6.25 -40.99 -10.75
CA PRO A 472 -6.07 -39.95 -11.75
C PRO A 472 -6.43 -40.47 -13.14
N ARG A 473 -7.04 -39.62 -13.97
CA ARG A 473 -7.36 -39.95 -15.37
C ARG A 473 -6.06 -40.03 -16.18
N PRO A 474 -5.87 -41.05 -17.05
CA PRO A 474 -4.66 -41.17 -17.85
C PRO A 474 -4.54 -40.03 -18.86
N TYR A 475 -3.33 -39.47 -18.98
CA TYR A 475 -2.99 -38.43 -19.94
C TYR A 475 -3.15 -38.94 -21.38
N ARG A 476 -3.91 -38.22 -22.21
CA ARG A 476 -3.91 -38.42 -23.66
C ARG A 476 -2.93 -37.43 -24.30
N PRO A 477 -1.89 -37.88 -25.04
CA PRO A 477 -1.04 -36.98 -25.80
C PRO A 477 -1.87 -36.22 -26.85
N ARG A 478 -1.54 -34.95 -27.08
CA ARG A 478 -2.18 -34.13 -28.12
C ARG A 478 -1.85 -34.71 -29.51
N PRO A 479 -2.80 -34.71 -30.46
CA PRO A 479 -2.51 -35.12 -31.83
C PRO A 479 -1.48 -34.17 -32.46
N ALA A 480 -0.64 -34.71 -33.34
CA ALA A 480 0.36 -33.93 -34.08
C ALA A 480 -0.30 -32.82 -34.92
N PRO A 481 0.37 -31.66 -35.09
CA PRO A 481 -0.14 -30.58 -35.93
C PRO A 481 -0.33 -31.05 -37.38
N LYS A 482 -1.40 -30.58 -38.03
CA LYS A 482 -1.65 -30.86 -39.44
C LYS A 482 -0.54 -30.22 -40.30
N PRO A 483 -0.10 -30.87 -41.40
CA PRO A 483 0.87 -30.27 -42.31
C PRO A 483 0.34 -28.96 -42.90
N LEU A 484 1.22 -27.96 -43.02
CA LEU A 484 0.89 -26.67 -43.59
C LEU A 484 0.67 -26.80 -45.11
N THR A 485 -0.42 -26.25 -45.62
CA THR A 485 -0.60 -26.05 -47.06
C THR A 485 0.36 -24.99 -47.59
N PRO A 486 0.99 -25.18 -48.75
CA PRO A 486 1.83 -24.16 -49.36
C PRO A 486 0.99 -22.97 -49.86
N ILE A 487 1.64 -21.79 -49.94
CA ILE A 487 1.06 -20.57 -50.54
C ILE A 487 0.93 -20.70 -52.07
N THR A 488 -0.16 -20.17 -52.63
CA THR A 488 -0.44 -20.16 -54.08
C THR A 488 0.46 -19.16 -54.82
N LYS A 489 0.48 -19.22 -56.15
CA LYS A 489 1.30 -18.29 -56.95
C LYS A 489 0.70 -16.88 -56.92
N GLU A 490 -0.63 -16.78 -56.91
CA GLU A 490 -1.39 -15.54 -56.78
C GLU A 490 -1.13 -14.85 -55.44
N MET A 491 -0.99 -15.60 -54.34
CA MET A 491 -0.58 -15.07 -53.03
C MET A 491 0.87 -14.54 -53.02
N LYS A 492 1.79 -15.18 -53.77
CA LYS A 492 3.16 -14.66 -53.94
C LYS A 492 3.22 -13.39 -54.78
N GLU A 493 2.36 -13.29 -55.79
CA GLU A 493 2.23 -12.13 -56.68
C GLU A 493 1.36 -11.00 -56.08
N GLY A 494 0.88 -11.14 -54.83
CA GLY A 494 0.06 -10.14 -54.14
C GLY A 494 -1.36 -9.97 -54.68
N LYS A 495 -1.83 -10.87 -55.55
CA LYS A 495 -3.17 -10.84 -56.15
C LYS A 495 -4.24 -11.46 -55.26
N GLU A 496 -3.85 -12.33 -54.33
CA GLU A 496 -4.73 -12.91 -53.31
C GLU A 496 -4.21 -12.63 -51.89
N PRO A 497 -5.09 -12.39 -50.90
CA PRO A 497 -4.69 -12.20 -49.51
C PRO A 497 -4.23 -13.52 -48.85
N MET A 498 -3.17 -13.44 -48.05
CA MET A 498 -2.70 -14.55 -47.21
C MET A 498 -3.80 -15.00 -46.23
N ARG A 499 -4.06 -16.30 -46.11
CA ARG A 499 -5.20 -16.82 -45.31
C ARG A 499 -4.87 -16.93 -43.82
N THR A 500 -3.60 -17.15 -43.49
CA THR A 500 -3.13 -17.35 -42.11
C THR A 500 -1.76 -16.72 -41.87
N PHE A 501 -1.40 -16.55 -40.59
CA PHE A 501 -0.04 -16.15 -40.20
C PHE A 501 1.05 -17.16 -40.66
N GLY A 502 0.68 -18.43 -40.85
CA GLY A 502 1.58 -19.44 -41.41
C GLY A 502 1.89 -19.22 -42.90
N ASP A 503 0.89 -18.78 -43.68
CA ASP A 503 1.08 -18.39 -45.09
C ASP A 503 2.03 -17.17 -45.19
N LEU A 504 1.86 -16.18 -44.30
CA LEU A 504 2.74 -15.01 -44.20
C LEU A 504 4.18 -15.41 -43.90
N LEU A 505 4.40 -16.35 -42.97
CA LEU A 505 5.74 -16.82 -42.61
C LEU A 505 6.42 -17.56 -43.78
N GLN A 506 5.66 -18.38 -44.53
CA GLN A 506 6.16 -19.05 -45.73
C GLN A 506 6.56 -18.07 -46.84
N PHE A 507 5.86 -16.94 -46.96
CA PHE A 507 6.20 -15.89 -47.91
C PHE A 507 7.54 -15.23 -47.55
N TYR A 508 7.71 -14.79 -46.31
CA TYR A 508 8.97 -14.19 -45.84
C TYR A 508 10.19 -15.14 -45.87
N GLN A 509 9.95 -16.46 -45.80
CA GLN A 509 11.01 -17.46 -45.88
C GLN A 509 11.47 -17.76 -47.33
N GLN A 510 10.72 -17.32 -48.35
CA GLN A 510 11.09 -17.47 -49.75
C GLN A 510 11.85 -16.25 -50.26
N LYS A 511 13.13 -16.12 -49.89
CA LYS A 511 14.03 -15.16 -50.54
C LYS A 511 14.22 -15.54 -52.02
N PRO A 512 13.99 -14.63 -52.98
CA PRO A 512 14.51 -14.80 -54.33
C PRO A 512 16.03 -14.64 -54.33
N ALA A 513 16.71 -15.42 -55.17
CA ALA A 513 18.12 -15.21 -55.48
C ALA A 513 18.20 -14.30 -56.72
N ASP A 514 18.20 -12.99 -56.50
CA ASP A 514 18.80 -11.97 -57.37
C ASP A 514 18.88 -10.62 -56.62
N GLY A 515 19.90 -9.81 -56.93
CA GLY A 515 20.34 -8.71 -56.07
C GLY A 515 19.62 -7.37 -56.28
N GLY A 516 19.54 -6.58 -55.20
CA GLY A 516 19.11 -5.19 -55.19
C GLY A 516 19.14 -4.57 -53.78
N GLU A 517 19.85 -3.47 -53.62
CA GLU A 517 19.83 -2.56 -52.45
C GLU A 517 18.47 -1.84 -52.36
N ASN A 518 17.95 -1.33 -51.23
CA ASN A 518 18.50 -1.13 -49.87
C ASN A 518 17.36 -1.05 -48.81
N ASP A 519 17.72 -0.73 -47.56
CA ASP A 519 16.88 -0.20 -46.46
C ASP A 519 15.92 -1.12 -45.67
N HIS A 520 16.45 -1.71 -44.58
CA HIS A 520 15.95 -1.42 -43.22
C HIS A 520 16.96 -1.86 -42.13
N PRO A 521 16.95 -1.22 -40.93
CA PRO A 521 18.04 -1.33 -39.95
C PRO A 521 18.05 -2.68 -39.20
N PRO A 522 19.24 -3.15 -38.74
CA PRO A 522 19.37 -4.46 -38.11
C PRO A 522 18.75 -4.53 -36.72
N ALA A 523 18.07 -5.65 -36.44
CA ALA A 523 17.75 -6.05 -35.08
C ALA A 523 19.04 -6.36 -34.29
N ARG A 524 19.06 -6.06 -32.99
CA ARG A 524 20.20 -6.36 -32.11
C ARG A 524 20.28 -7.86 -31.85
N ASP A 525 21.45 -8.43 -32.07
CA ASP A 525 21.83 -9.79 -31.68
C ASP A 525 22.64 -9.70 -30.37
N ASP A 526 22.18 -10.37 -29.31
CA ASP A 526 22.84 -10.41 -28.00
C ASP A 526 23.99 -11.45 -27.99
N SER A 527 24.96 -11.25 -28.88
CA SER A 527 26.18 -12.07 -29.00
C SER A 527 27.42 -11.21 -28.71
N PRO A 528 28.38 -11.67 -27.88
CA PRO A 528 29.58 -10.89 -27.55
C PRO A 528 30.47 -10.69 -28.79
N PRO A 529 31.09 -9.51 -28.97
CA PRO A 529 31.79 -9.16 -30.21
C PRO A 529 33.08 -9.96 -30.41
N LYS A 530 33.29 -10.46 -31.63
CA LYS A 530 34.59 -10.97 -32.09
C LYS A 530 35.51 -9.79 -32.40
N THR A 531 36.68 -9.76 -31.78
CA THR A 531 37.74 -8.79 -32.08
C THR A 531 38.40 -9.09 -33.43
N ALA A 532 38.47 -8.10 -34.31
CA ALA A 532 39.31 -8.09 -35.52
C ALA A 532 40.66 -7.38 -35.22
N PRO A 533 41.73 -7.63 -35.98
CA PRO A 533 43.09 -7.44 -35.47
C PRO A 533 43.67 -6.03 -35.68
N GLY A 534 44.43 -5.57 -34.69
CA GLY A 534 45.51 -4.61 -34.86
C GLY A 534 45.29 -3.21 -34.28
N GLN A 535 45.73 -3.00 -33.02
CA GLN A 535 46.76 -2.01 -32.67
C GLN A 535 47.18 -2.08 -31.19
N SER A 536 48.49 -1.93 -30.96
CA SER A 536 49.20 -1.65 -29.69
C SER A 536 49.36 -2.78 -28.63
N PRO A 537 50.58 -3.02 -28.08
CA PRO A 537 50.92 -4.29 -27.40
C PRO A 537 50.91 -4.25 -25.86
N GLU A 538 50.40 -3.20 -25.22
CA GLU A 538 50.55 -3.00 -23.76
C GLU A 538 49.41 -3.58 -22.91
N ILE A 539 48.29 -4.01 -23.52
CA ILE A 539 47.12 -4.57 -22.80
C ILE A 539 47.31 -6.07 -22.48
N GLU A 540 48.12 -6.78 -23.27
CA GLU A 540 48.23 -8.24 -23.20
C GLU A 540 49.05 -8.74 -21.98
N GLN A 541 50.00 -7.95 -21.48
CA GLN A 541 50.76 -8.27 -20.26
C GLN A 541 49.93 -8.10 -18.97
N LEU A 542 48.98 -7.16 -18.96
CA LEU A 542 48.12 -6.93 -17.81
C LEU A 542 47.10 -8.07 -17.62
N ALA A 543 46.54 -8.60 -18.72
CA ALA A 543 45.61 -9.73 -18.69
C ALA A 543 46.25 -11.02 -18.16
N GLN A 544 47.45 -11.37 -18.65
CA GLN A 544 48.16 -12.59 -18.24
C GLN A 544 48.55 -12.62 -16.76
N THR A 545 48.65 -11.46 -16.12
CA THR A 545 48.98 -11.35 -14.68
C THR A 545 47.74 -11.63 -13.81
N VAL A 546 46.53 -11.38 -14.31
CA VAL A 546 45.27 -11.57 -13.57
C VAL A 546 44.79 -13.02 -13.62
N ASP A 547 44.82 -13.67 -14.79
CA ASP A 547 44.38 -15.08 -14.93
C ASP A 547 45.24 -16.06 -14.10
N LYS A 548 46.50 -15.71 -13.85
CA LYS A 548 47.40 -16.50 -13.00
C LYS A 548 47.05 -16.43 -11.51
N ALA A 549 46.46 -15.33 -11.04
CA ALA A 549 46.01 -15.18 -9.66
C ALA A 549 44.66 -15.88 -9.38
N VAL A 550 43.78 -15.93 -10.38
CA VAL A 550 42.45 -16.57 -10.25
C VAL A 550 42.55 -18.09 -10.25
N SER A 551 43.52 -18.67 -10.96
CA SER A 551 43.68 -20.12 -11.13
C SER A 551 44.29 -20.87 -9.91
N GLU A 552 44.93 -20.16 -8.96
CA GLU A 552 45.47 -20.78 -7.74
C GLU A 552 44.46 -20.82 -6.56
N SER A 553 43.33 -20.12 -6.66
CA SER A 553 42.40 -19.92 -5.53
C SER A 553 41.25 -20.94 -5.40
N VAL A 554 41.14 -21.93 -6.29
CA VAL A 554 40.03 -22.91 -6.27
C VAL A 554 40.54 -24.35 -6.39
N LYS A 555 40.98 -24.92 -5.26
CA LYS A 555 41.09 -26.37 -5.04
C LYS A 555 40.59 -26.76 -3.66
N SER A 556 39.35 -27.23 -3.59
CA SER A 556 38.79 -27.93 -2.44
C SER A 556 38.92 -29.44 -2.63
N PRO A 557 39.60 -30.19 -1.73
CA PRO A 557 39.58 -31.64 -1.75
C PRO A 557 38.39 -32.21 -0.96
N SER A 558 37.81 -33.29 -1.47
CA SER A 558 36.91 -34.18 -0.73
C SER A 558 37.71 -35.24 0.04
N VAL A 559 37.12 -35.80 1.10
CA VAL A 559 37.08 -37.24 1.48
C VAL A 559 36.36 -37.39 2.83
N ALA A 560 35.87 -38.60 3.13
CA ALA A 560 34.92 -38.89 4.21
C ALA A 560 35.57 -39.49 5.49
N SER A 561 34.81 -39.41 6.59
CA SER A 561 34.70 -40.36 7.73
C SER A 561 35.95 -40.98 8.37
N GLU A 562 36.21 -40.66 9.64
CA GLU A 562 36.37 -41.64 10.74
C GLU A 562 36.28 -40.97 12.14
N GLU A 563 36.41 -41.75 13.22
CA GLU A 563 35.80 -41.51 14.55
C GLU A 563 36.73 -40.92 15.64
N THR A 564 36.24 -39.89 16.37
CA THR A 564 36.48 -39.62 17.84
C THR A 564 37.93 -39.33 18.36
N PRO A 565 38.13 -38.94 19.65
CA PRO A 565 37.56 -37.79 20.37
C PRO A 565 38.65 -36.93 21.09
N VAL A 566 38.25 -36.02 22.00
CA VAL A 566 39.09 -35.24 22.98
C VAL A 566 39.94 -34.11 22.32
N GLU A 567 40.22 -32.93 22.89
CA GLU A 567 40.10 -32.35 24.24
C GLU A 567 39.84 -30.81 24.22
N ASN A 568 39.74 -30.18 25.41
CA ASN A 568 39.60 -28.73 25.61
C ASN A 568 40.78 -27.90 25.06
N GLU A 569 40.54 -26.66 24.62
CA GLU A 569 41.10 -25.45 25.25
C GLU A 569 40.47 -24.15 24.70
N SER A 570 40.45 -23.09 25.53
CA SER A 570 39.90 -21.77 25.19
C SER A 570 41.02 -20.74 25.02
N PRO A 571 41.03 -19.88 23.98
CA PRO A 571 41.92 -18.72 23.89
C PRO A 571 41.32 -17.46 24.55
N PRO A 572 42.15 -16.49 24.98
CA PRO A 572 41.76 -15.49 25.97
C PRO A 572 41.16 -14.19 25.42
N SER A 573 40.51 -13.46 26.32
CA SER A 573 40.00 -12.10 26.13
C SER A 573 41.11 -11.08 25.84
N VAL A 574 40.87 -10.15 24.92
CA VAL A 574 41.74 -8.99 24.65
C VAL A 574 41.05 -7.73 25.16
N GLU A 575 41.61 -7.11 26.19
CA GLU A 575 41.23 -5.75 26.60
C GLU A 575 41.63 -4.74 25.52
N GLN A 576 40.72 -3.83 25.15
CA GLN A 576 41.06 -2.62 24.41
C GLN A 576 40.70 -1.40 25.25
N GLN A 577 41.72 -0.63 25.61
CA GLN A 577 41.60 0.62 26.36
C GLN A 577 41.02 1.71 25.46
N LEU A 578 40.00 2.42 25.95
CA LEU A 578 39.49 3.66 25.34
C LEU A 578 40.07 4.88 26.10
N PRO A 579 40.46 5.95 25.40
CA PRO A 579 41.00 7.14 26.05
C PRO A 579 39.90 7.98 26.72
N VAL A 580 40.27 8.59 27.85
CA VAL A 580 39.44 9.54 28.61
C VAL A 580 39.31 10.85 27.83
N VAL A 581 38.11 11.45 27.87
CA VAL A 581 37.85 12.82 27.39
C VAL A 581 37.22 13.63 28.53
N ASP A 582 37.71 14.85 28.71
CA ASP A 582 37.46 15.67 29.89
C ASP A 582 36.04 16.20 30.06
N LYS A 583 35.73 16.51 31.33
CA LYS A 583 34.52 17.24 31.74
C LYS A 583 34.60 18.68 31.25
N VAL A 584 33.49 19.18 30.69
CA VAL A 584 33.25 20.62 30.52
C VAL A 584 32.18 21.05 31.52
N GLU A 585 32.47 22.12 32.25
CA GLU A 585 31.64 22.66 33.33
C GLU A 585 30.45 23.46 32.79
N SER A 586 29.36 23.46 33.55
CA SER A 586 28.23 24.37 33.35
C SER A 586 28.46 25.68 34.13
N PRO A 587 28.35 26.86 33.50
CA PRO A 587 28.30 28.12 34.23
C PRO A 587 26.90 28.34 34.81
N ALA A 588 26.83 28.69 36.08
CA ALA A 588 25.65 29.31 36.69
C ALA A 588 25.87 30.83 36.73
N GLU A 589 24.86 31.61 36.34
CA GLU A 589 24.80 33.03 36.66
C GLU A 589 23.52 33.37 37.43
N THR A 590 23.63 34.40 38.27
CA THR A 590 22.71 34.77 39.34
C THR A 590 21.95 36.06 39.04
N ASN A 591 21.00 36.38 39.93
CA ASN A 591 20.16 37.60 40.01
C ASN A 591 18.82 37.52 39.25
N GLY A 592 17.68 37.93 39.81
CA GLY A 592 17.42 38.32 41.19
C GLY A 592 16.10 39.10 41.39
N MET A 593 15.52 38.95 42.59
CA MET A 593 14.63 39.91 43.28
C MET A 593 13.13 40.05 42.89
N ALA A 594 12.28 39.67 43.86
CA ALA A 594 10.93 40.19 44.19
C ALA A 594 9.76 40.03 43.17
N ALA A 595 8.50 39.83 43.57
CA ALA A 595 7.87 40.02 44.89
C ALA A 595 6.71 39.02 45.18
N LYS A 596 6.36 38.92 46.48
CA LYS A 596 5.03 38.74 47.12
C LYS A 596 3.82 38.63 46.15
N SER A 597 2.83 37.75 46.32
CA SER A 597 2.34 37.03 47.52
C SER A 597 1.35 35.88 47.09
N ASP A 598 0.67 35.07 47.92
CA ASP A 598 0.39 35.11 49.38
C ASP A 598 0.15 33.70 50.02
N GLU A 599 -0.13 33.68 51.32
CA GLU A 599 -0.65 32.58 52.16
C GLU A 599 -2.18 32.32 51.92
N GLN A 600 -2.90 31.24 52.28
CA GLN A 600 -2.78 29.94 53.00
C GLN A 600 -4.18 29.21 52.80
N PRO A 601 -4.56 28.08 53.43
CA PRO A 601 -3.97 26.73 53.41
C PRO A 601 -5.01 25.58 53.17
N THR A 602 -4.54 24.33 53.31
CA THR A 602 -5.24 23.06 53.67
C THR A 602 -6.46 23.20 54.61
N GLN A 603 -7.46 22.30 54.75
CA GLN A 603 -7.69 20.85 54.49
C GLN A 603 -9.22 20.57 54.72
N PRO A 604 -9.78 19.34 54.87
CA PRO A 604 -9.23 17.97 54.87
C PRO A 604 -9.51 17.15 53.59
#